data_AF-A0A7J9YU77-F1
#
_entry.id   AF-A0A7J9YU77-F1
#
_cell.length_a   1.000
_cell.length_b   1.000
_cell.length_c   1.000
_cell.angle_alpha   90.00
_cell.angle_beta   90.00
_cell.angle_gamma   90.00
#
_symmetry.space_group_name_H-M   'P 1'
#
loop_
_entity.id
_entity.type
_entity.pdbx_description
1 polymer ?
#
loop_
_entity_poly.entity_id
_entity_poly.type
_entity_poly.pdbx_seq_one_letter_code
_entity_poly.pdbx_strand_id
1 'polypeptide(L)' 'MSESERPDRLGGREITVEDVRSLAGPSTPHFALQIRNRIRRLIAGLPADHPARLEGERQIARLTDLAHFSGDPRGPG' A
#
# COMPACT_ATOMS: atom_id res chain seq x y z
N MET A 1 3.72 -21.97 31.29
CA MET A 1 4.47 -20.90 30.60
C MET A 1 3.67 -20.55 29.36
N SER A 2 3.15 -19.32 29.28
CA SER A 2 2.19 -18.91 28.25
C SER A 2 2.93 -18.38 27.03
N GLU A 3 3.25 -19.28 26.10
CA GLU A 3 3.75 -18.91 24.78
C GLU A 3 2.54 -18.67 23.87
N SER A 4 2.29 -17.40 23.54
CA SER A 4 1.53 -16.91 22.36
C SER A 4 0.77 -15.65 22.75
N GLU A 5 1.49 -14.60 23.14
CA GLU A 5 1.00 -13.24 22.97
C GLU A 5 0.85 -13.01 21.46
N ARG A 6 -0.31 -13.41 20.93
CA ARG A 6 -0.70 -13.16 19.55
C ARG A 6 -0.78 -11.65 19.35
N PRO A 7 0.01 -11.06 18.44
CA PRO A 7 -0.10 -9.65 18.08
C PRO A 7 -1.39 -9.34 17.28
N ASP A 8 -2.30 -10.30 17.14
CA ASP A 8 -3.53 -10.28 16.32
C ASP A 8 -4.66 -9.39 16.86
N ARG A 9 -4.39 -8.56 17.87
CA ARG A 9 -5.39 -7.68 18.51
C ARG A 9 -5.55 -6.33 17.81
N LEU A 10 -5.60 -6.36 16.49
CA LEU A 10 -6.12 -5.28 15.64
C LEU A 10 -7.26 -5.83 14.75
N GLY A 11 -8.19 -6.57 15.36
CA GLY A 11 -9.57 -6.70 14.86
C GLY A 11 -9.79 -7.57 13.62
N GLY A 12 -9.37 -8.84 13.63
CA GLY A 12 -10.05 -9.98 12.99
C GLY A 12 -10.33 -9.99 11.48
N ARG A 13 -9.97 -8.95 10.73
CA ARG A 13 -10.12 -8.87 9.28
C ARG A 13 -8.81 -9.31 8.63
N GLU A 14 -8.89 -10.38 7.83
CA GLU A 14 -7.83 -10.73 6.90
C GLU A 14 -7.62 -9.58 5.90
N ILE A 15 -6.38 -9.11 5.78
CA ILE A 15 -6.03 -8.06 4.83
C ILE A 15 -6.00 -8.67 3.43
N THR A 16 -6.89 -8.21 2.56
CA THR A 16 -7.02 -8.77 1.22
C THR A 16 -6.31 -7.93 0.15
N VAL A 17 -6.13 -8.51 -1.03
CA VAL A 17 -5.71 -7.77 -2.24
C VAL A 17 -6.69 -6.63 -2.56
N GLU A 18 -7.98 -6.83 -2.31
CA GLU A 18 -9.01 -5.84 -2.57
C GLU A 18 -8.88 -4.63 -1.63
N ASP A 19 -8.41 -4.83 -0.41
CA ASP A 19 -8.16 -3.74 0.55
C ASP A 19 -7.05 -2.81 0.05
N VAL A 20 -6.00 -3.40 -0.53
CA VAL A 20 -4.91 -2.67 -1.18
C VAL A 20 -5.42 -1.90 -2.40
N ARG A 21 -6.21 -2.56 -3.26
CA ARG A 21 -6.79 -1.93 -4.46
C ARG A 21 -7.76 -0.80 -4.11
N SER A 22 -8.56 -0.97 -3.07
CA SER A 22 -9.48 0.06 -2.56
C SER A 22 -8.75 1.29 -2.08
N LEU A 23 -7.56 1.13 -1.47
CA LEU A 23 -6.70 2.27 -1.12
C LEU A 23 -6.08 2.94 -2.35
N ALA A 24 -5.72 2.17 -3.37
CA ALA A 24 -5.10 2.68 -4.59
C ALA A 24 -6.10 3.25 -5.62
N GLY A 25 -7.37 2.81 -5.62
CA GLY A 25 -8.41 3.27 -6.54
C GLY A 25 -8.62 4.78 -6.59
N PRO A 26 -8.73 5.50 -5.45
CA PRO A 26 -8.93 6.96 -5.44
C PRO A 26 -7.63 7.77 -5.65
N SER A 27 -6.58 7.18 -6.24
CA SER A 27 -5.28 7.86 -6.34
C SER A 27 -5.30 8.97 -7.37
N THR A 28 -5.48 10.21 -6.91
CA THR A 28 -5.00 11.36 -7.66
C THR A 28 -3.49 11.49 -7.44
N PRO A 29 -2.76 12.09 -8.39
CA PRO A 29 -1.30 12.18 -8.25
C PRO A 29 -0.82 12.94 -7.01
N HIS A 30 -1.56 13.97 -6.59
CA HIS A 30 -1.26 14.74 -5.39
C HIS A 30 -1.27 13.87 -4.12
N PHE A 31 -2.18 12.88 -4.06
CA PHE A 31 -2.30 11.97 -2.92
C PHE A 31 -1.49 10.69 -3.07
N ALA A 32 -0.84 10.46 -4.21
CA ALA A 32 -0.16 9.20 -4.50
C ALA A 32 0.89 8.84 -3.43
N LEU A 33 1.69 9.80 -2.96
CA LEU A 33 2.66 9.58 -1.89
C LEU A 33 2.00 9.27 -0.53
N GLN A 34 0.85 9.88 -0.24
CA GLN A 34 0.10 9.61 0.99
C GLN A 34 -0.49 8.21 0.97
N ILE A 35 -1.12 7.82 -0.15
CA ILE A 35 -1.70 6.50 -0.36
C ILE A 35 -0.59 5.43 -0.30
N ARG A 36 0.57 5.68 -0.93
CA ARG A 36 1.74 4.80 -0.87
C ARG A 36 2.16 4.50 0.57
N ASN A 37 2.24 5.54 1.41
CA ASN A 37 2.63 5.38 2.81
C ASN A 37 1.58 4.59 3.61
N ARG A 38 0.29 4.73 3.27
CA ARG A 38 -0.80 3.96 3.88
C ARG A 38 -0.72 2.48 3.47
N ILE A 39 -0.48 2.18 2.20
CA ILE A 39 -0.28 0.80 1.71
C ILE A 39 0.95 0.17 2.37
N ARG A 40 2.08 0.89 2.50
CA ARG A 40 3.27 0.41 3.23
C ARG A 40 2.95 -0.05 4.64
N ARG A 41 2.14 0.71 5.37
CA ARG A 41 1.74 0.34 6.75
C ARG A 41 0.80 -0.86 6.76
N LEU A 42 -0.13 -0.92 5.81
CA LEU A 42 -1.09 -2.03 5.68
C LEU A 42 -0.39 -3.38 5.48
N ILE A 43 0.66 -3.43 4.65
CA ILE A 43 1.34 -4.67 4.29
C ILE A 43 2.54 -5.01 5.18
N ALA A 44 2.98 -4.12 6.06
CA ALA A 44 4.23 -4.25 6.82
C ALA A 44 4.27 -5.51 7.71
N GLY A 45 3.11 -5.95 8.21
CA GLY A 45 3.00 -7.15 9.06
C GLY A 45 2.73 -8.44 8.30
N LEU A 46 2.59 -8.40 6.97
CA LEU A 46 2.21 -9.57 6.18
C LEU A 46 3.43 -10.42 5.80
N PRO A 47 3.28 -11.76 5.72
CA PRO A 47 4.30 -12.65 5.16
C PRO A 47 4.74 -12.21 3.75
N ALA A 48 5.99 -12.49 3.38
CA ALA A 48 6.54 -12.13 2.07
C ALA A 48 5.69 -12.67 0.90
N ASP A 49 5.19 -13.91 1.03
CA ASP A 49 4.39 -14.59 0.01
C ASP A 49 2.90 -14.25 0.07
N HIS A 50 2.47 -13.36 0.98
CA HIS A 50 1.08 -12.99 1.12
C HIS A 50 0.61 -12.23 -0.13
N PRO A 51 -0.51 -12.61 -0.76
CA PRO A 51 -0.96 -12.00 -2.03
C PRO A 51 -1.19 -10.49 -1.90
N ALA A 52 -1.74 -10.03 -0.78
CA ALA A 52 -1.91 -8.59 -0.50
C ALA A 52 -0.57 -7.84 -0.35
N ARG A 53 0.50 -8.49 0.14
CA ARG A 53 1.83 -7.85 0.21
C ARG A 53 2.41 -7.66 -1.17
N LEU A 54 2.38 -8.70 -2.00
CA LEU A 54 2.84 -8.65 -3.38
C LEU A 54 2.10 -7.57 -4.18
N GLU A 55 0.77 -7.46 -4.02
CA GLU A 55 0.00 -6.38 -4.64
C GLU A 55 0.36 -5.01 -4.07
N GLY A 56 0.52 -4.89 -2.75
CA GLY A 56 0.88 -3.63 -2.11
C GLY A 56 2.22 -3.09 -2.59
N GLU A 57 3.23 -3.96 -2.75
CA GLU A 57 4.53 -3.59 -3.30
C GLU A 57 4.42 -3.09 -4.76
N ARG A 58 3.59 -3.74 -5.60
CA ARG A 58 3.29 -3.28 -6.96
C ARG A 58 2.62 -1.90 -6.97
N GLN A 59 1.63 -1.67 -6.11
CA GLN A 59 0.94 -0.38 -6.02
C GLN A 59 1.86 0.72 -5.47
N ILE A 60 2.75 0.41 -4.53
CA ILE A 60 3.74 1.37 -4.00
C ILE A 60 4.65 1.89 -5.11
N ALA A 61 5.13 1.01 -5.99
CA ALA A 61 5.95 1.41 -7.13
C ALA A 61 5.15 2.32 -8.08
N ARG A 62 3.94 1.91 -8.48
CA ARG A 62 3.05 2.70 -9.34
C ARG A 62 2.75 4.08 -8.76
N LEU A 63 2.45 4.18 -7.46
CA LEU A 63 2.11 5.45 -6.82
C LEU A 63 3.32 6.38 -6.68
N THR A 64 4.52 5.80 -6.51
CA THR A 64 5.76 6.58 -6.50
C THR A 64 6.00 7.21 -7.87
N ASP A 65 5.78 6.43 -8.93
CA ASP A 65 5.90 6.87 -10.32
C ASP A 65 4.85 7.93 -10.70
N LEU A 66 3.58 7.68 -10.34
CA LEU A 66 2.48 8.63 -10.55
C LEU A 66 2.74 10.00 -9.88
N ALA A 67 3.32 9.99 -8.68
CA ALA A 67 3.69 11.21 -7.97
C ALA A 67 4.78 12.00 -8.70
N HIS A 68 5.73 11.33 -9.35
CA HIS A 68 6.77 12.00 -10.13
C HIS A 68 6.20 12.67 -11.39
N PHE A 69 5.30 12.00 -12.10
CA PHE A 69 4.76 12.51 -13.37
C PHE A 69 3.80 13.70 -13.25
N SER A 70 3.24 13.95 -12.08
CA SER A 70 2.32 15.09 -11.89
C SER A 70 2.99 16.36 -11.36
N GLY A 71 4.30 16.33 -11.18
CA GLY A 71 5.12 17.47 -10.78
C GLY A 71 5.91 18.12 -11.90
N ASP A 72 5.86 17.61 -13.14
CA ASP A 72 6.65 18.15 -14.25
C ASP A 72 5.76 18.92 -15.26
N PRO A 73 5.67 20.27 -15.17
CA PRO A 73 5.12 21.11 -16.22
C PRO A 73 6.12 21.34 -17.37
N ARG A 74 7.20 20.55 -17.49
CA ARG A 74 8.28 20.71 -18.47
C ARG A 74 8.39 19.49 -19.38
N GLY A 75 7.26 19.12 -19.99
CA GLY A 75 7.35 18.45 -21.29
C GLY A 75 7.99 19.41 -22.30
N PRO A 76 9.02 19.02 -23.07
CA PRO A 76 9.45 19.81 -24.22
C PRO A 76 8.37 19.69 -25.30
N GLY A 77 7.59 20.75 -25.47
CA GLY A 77 6.67 20.96 -26.58
C GLY A 77 6.85 22.37 -27.11
#